data_AF-Q5PQ02-F1
#
_entry.id   AF-Q5PQ02-F1
#
_cell.length_a   1.000
_cell.length_b   1.000
_cell.length_c   1.000
_cell.angle_alpha   90.00
_cell.angle_beta   90.00
_cell.angle_gamma   90.00
#
_symmetry.space_group_name_H-M   'P 1'
#
loop_
_entity.id
_entity.type
_entity.pdbx_description
1 polymer ?
#
loop_
_entity_poly.entity_id
_entity_poly.type
_entity_poly.pdbx_seq_one_letter_code
_entity_poly.pdbx_strand_id
1 'polypeptide(L)'
;MKNHGIPMSHTARQITSNDFLSYDYILCMDESNLRDLKKKGGQVQNCKAKIELLGSYDPQKKLIIEDPYYGRDEDFETVYQQCVRCCKSFLEKSS
;
A
#
# COMPACT_ATOMS: atom_id res chain seq x y z
N MET A 1 0.89 -12.42 10.19
CA MET A 1 1.65 -13.09 9.10
C MET A 1 2.02 -14.55 9.40
N LYS A 2 2.68 -14.88 10.53
CA LYS A 2 3.01 -16.29 10.88
C LYS A 2 1.80 -17.22 10.88
N ASN A 3 0.66 -16.75 11.41
CA ASN A 3 -0.60 -17.51 11.42
C ASN A 3 -1.11 -17.88 10.01
N HIS A 4 -0.64 -17.18 8.98
CA HIS A 4 -0.98 -17.42 7.57
C HIS A 4 0.16 -18.11 6.79
N GLY A 5 1.22 -18.54 7.47
CA GLY A 5 2.36 -19.21 6.84
C GLY A 5 3.21 -18.32 5.93
N ILE A 6 3.08 -16.99 6.04
CA ILE A 6 3.82 -16.03 5.19
C ILE A 6 5.04 -15.53 5.97
N PRO A 7 6.28 -15.91 5.57
CA PRO A 7 7.47 -15.33 6.15
C PRO A 7 7.61 -13.86 5.74
N MET A 8 7.99 -12.99 6.67
CA MET A 8 8.36 -11.61 6.38
C MET A 8 9.76 -11.33 6.91
N SER A 9 10.63 -10.83 6.04
CA SER A 9 11.93 -10.27 6.40
C SER A 9 12.02 -8.89 5.74
N HIS A 10 11.75 -7.86 6.52
CA HIS A 10 11.74 -6.48 6.05
C HIS A 10 12.29 -5.55 7.14
N THR A 11 13.05 -4.54 6.72
CA THR A 11 13.55 -3.47 7.59
C THR A 11 12.93 -2.16 7.12
N ALA A 12 12.28 -1.44 8.03
CA ALA A 12 11.65 -0.18 7.72
C ALA A 12 12.67 0.80 7.10
N ARG A 13 12.27 1.46 6.01
CA ARG A 13 13.04 2.51 5.35
C ARG A 13 12.13 3.64 4.93
N GLN A 14 12.70 4.82 4.76
CA GLN A 14 11.99 5.96 4.22
C GLN A 14 11.90 5.87 2.68
N ILE A 15 10.82 6.39 2.11
CA ILE A 15 10.71 6.62 0.66
C ILE A 15 11.62 7.75 0.21
N THR A 16 12.21 7.58 -0.97
CA THR A 16 13.19 8.47 -1.59
C THR A 16 12.70 8.95 -2.96
N SER A 17 13.28 10.01 -3.50
CA SER A 17 12.97 10.49 -4.86
C SER A 17 13.19 9.42 -5.93
N ASN A 18 14.18 8.54 -5.74
CA ASN A 18 14.49 7.47 -6.68
C ASN A 18 13.37 6.42 -6.77
N ASP A 19 12.61 6.22 -5.69
CA ASP A 19 11.47 5.29 -5.70
C ASP A 19 10.40 5.74 -6.72
N PHE A 20 10.14 7.04 -6.83
CA PHE A 20 9.18 7.61 -7.80
C PHE A 20 9.61 7.47 -9.26
N LEU A 21 10.92 7.26 -9.51
CA LEU A 21 11.47 7.04 -10.85
C LEU A 21 11.56 5.54 -11.19
N SER A 22 11.77 4.70 -10.18
CA SER A 22 12.08 3.28 -10.37
C SER A 22 10.83 2.40 -10.42
N TYR A 23 9.82 2.69 -9.61
CA TYR A 23 8.61 1.87 -9.53
C TYR A 23 7.52 2.34 -10.49
N ASP A 24 6.76 1.39 -11.03
CA ASP A 24 5.56 1.67 -11.83
C ASP A 24 4.38 2.09 -10.94
N TYR A 25 4.28 1.51 -9.75
CA TYR A 25 3.20 1.77 -8.79
C TYR A 25 3.76 1.99 -7.39
N ILE A 26 3.22 2.99 -6.71
CA ILE A 26 3.38 3.19 -5.26
C ILE A 26 1.98 3.12 -4.66
N LEU A 27 1.69 2.01 -3.98
CA LEU A 27 0.40 1.74 -3.36
C LEU A 27 0.48 2.03 -1.86
N CYS A 28 -0.40 2.92 -1.39
CA CYS A 28 -0.44 3.36 0.01
C CYS A 28 -1.76 3.00 0.70
N MET A 29 -1.82 3.15 2.03
CA MET A 29 -2.88 2.55 2.85
C MET A 29 -4.07 3.50 3.07
N ASP A 30 -3.79 4.80 3.24
CA ASP A 30 -4.79 5.81 3.58
C ASP A 30 -4.60 7.12 2.80
N GLU A 31 -5.56 8.04 2.95
CA GLU A 31 -5.54 9.34 2.28
C GLU A 31 -4.40 10.26 2.73
N SER A 32 -3.93 10.12 3.98
CA SER A 32 -2.82 10.90 4.50
C SER A 32 -1.52 10.52 3.78
N ASN A 33 -1.24 9.22 3.68
CA ASN A 33 -0.15 8.68 2.90
C ASN A 33 -0.24 9.11 1.44
N LEU A 34 -1.43 9.02 0.83
CA LEU A 34 -1.64 9.41 -0.56
C LEU A 34 -1.30 10.88 -0.78
N ARG A 35 -1.77 11.76 0.11
CA ARG A 35 -1.51 13.21 0.05
C ARG A 35 -0.02 13.51 0.15
N ASP A 36 0.67 12.89 1.11
CA ASP A 36 2.10 13.08 1.33
C ASP A 36 2.94 12.54 0.18
N LEU A 37 2.59 11.37 -0.34
CA LEU A 37 3.27 10.77 -1.49
C LEU A 37 3.05 11.58 -2.75
N LYS A 38 1.83 12.08 -3.02
CA LYS A 38 1.57 12.98 -4.15
C LYS A 38 2.34 14.29 -4.02
N LYS A 39 2.42 14.87 -2.82
CA LYS A 39 3.21 16.07 -2.56
C LYS A 39 4.70 15.84 -2.84
N LYS A 40 5.26 14.71 -2.39
CA LYS A 40 6.66 14.34 -2.64
C LYS A 40 6.91 14.00 -4.12
N GLY A 41 6.05 13.21 -4.73
CA GLY A 41 6.13 12.83 -6.14
C GLY A 41 6.02 14.02 -7.09
N GLY A 42 5.20 15.01 -6.77
CA GLY A 42 5.10 16.26 -7.53
C GLY A 42 6.37 17.12 -7.52
N GLN A 43 7.32 16.84 -6.62
CA GLN A 43 8.64 17.49 -6.58
C GLN A 43 9.70 16.72 -7.38
N VAL A 44 9.38 15.50 -7.85
CA VAL A 44 10.30 14.66 -8.62
C VAL A 44 10.06 14.89 -10.11
N GLN A 45 11.08 15.38 -10.82
CA GLN A 45 11.02 15.52 -12.27
C GLN A 45 10.87 14.13 -12.93
N ASN A 46 9.98 14.02 -13.92
CA ASN A 46 9.70 12.76 -14.63
C ASN A 46 9.25 11.62 -13.70
N CYS A 47 8.44 11.94 -12.68
CA CYS A 47 7.81 10.92 -11.84
C CYS A 47 7.11 9.86 -12.69
N LYS A 48 7.61 8.63 -12.64
CA LYS A 48 7.09 7.47 -13.38
C LYS A 48 5.97 6.78 -12.61
N ALA A 49 6.11 6.71 -11.29
CA ALA A 49 5.22 5.93 -10.44
C ALA A 49 3.79 6.47 -10.42
N LYS A 50 2.82 5.57 -10.61
CA LYS A 50 1.40 5.82 -10.34
C LYS A 50 1.16 5.68 -8.83
N ILE A 51 0.66 6.74 -8.19
CA ILE A 51 0.45 6.79 -6.74
C ILE A 51 -1.04 6.63 -6.43
N GLU A 52 -1.41 5.52 -5.81
CA GLU A 52 -2.80 5.13 -5.57
C GLU A 52 -3.00 4.50 -4.19
N LEU A 53 -4.26 4.38 -3.77
CA LEU A 53 -4.65 3.64 -2.57
C LEU A 53 -4.73 2.16 -2.91
N LEU A 54 -4.11 1.30 -2.09
CA LEU A 54 -4.22 -0.14 -2.25
C LEU A 54 -5.69 -0.59 -2.13
N GLY A 55 -6.45 0.01 -1.22
CA GLY A 55 -7.88 -0.27 -1.07
C GLY A 55 -8.76 0.12 -2.28
N SER A 56 -8.25 0.91 -3.24
CA SER A 56 -8.99 1.15 -4.50
C SER A 56 -9.15 -0.12 -5.34
N TYR A 57 -8.34 -1.13 -5.07
CA TYR A 57 -8.41 -2.46 -5.68
C TYR A 57 -9.24 -3.45 -4.87
N ASP A 58 -9.84 -3.07 -3.74
CA ASP A 58 -10.68 -3.98 -2.96
C ASP A 58 -12.03 -4.23 -3.67
N PRO A 59 -12.37 -5.49 -4.04
CA PRO A 59 -13.68 -5.82 -4.58
C PRO A 59 -14.82 -5.52 -3.59
N GLN A 60 -14.54 -5.46 -2.28
CA GLN A 60 -15.50 -5.06 -1.25
C GLN A 60 -15.64 -3.55 -1.09
N LYS A 61 -14.93 -2.75 -1.90
CA LYS A 61 -14.96 -1.28 -1.90
C LYS A 61 -14.54 -0.65 -0.57
N LYS A 62 -13.71 -1.34 0.23
CA LYS A 62 -13.06 -0.74 1.40
C LYS A 62 -11.80 0.00 0.95
N LEU A 63 -11.94 1.31 0.80
CA LEU A 63 -10.90 2.17 0.22
C LEU A 63 -9.69 2.38 1.13
N ILE A 64 -9.92 2.47 2.43
CA ILE A 64 -8.89 2.76 3.45
C ILE A 64 -8.50 1.46 4.15
N ILE A 65 -7.20 1.26 4.30
CA ILE A 65 -6.63 0.24 5.18
C ILE A 65 -6.20 0.98 6.45
N GLU A 66 -7.00 0.84 7.51
CA GLU A 66 -6.79 1.53 8.78
C GLU A 66 -5.48 1.11 9.45
N ASP A 67 -4.83 2.05 10.15
CA ASP A 67 -3.61 1.78 10.91
C ASP A 67 -3.93 0.94 12.16
N PRO A 68 -3.43 -0.31 12.27
CA PRO A 68 -3.74 -1.17 13.40
C PRO A 68 -2.86 -0.89 14.63
N TYR A 69 -1.96 0.09 14.60
CA TYR A 69 -0.94 0.30 15.64
C TYR A 69 -1.51 0.49 17.06
N TYR A 70 -2.67 1.14 17.18
CA TYR A 70 -3.37 1.34 18.45
C TYR A 70 -4.54 0.37 18.67
N GLY A 71 -4.67 -0.64 17.80
CA GLY A 71 -5.72 -1.64 17.82
C GLY A 71 -5.38 -2.91 18.60
N ARG A 72 -6.12 -3.97 18.31
CA ARG A 72 -5.97 -5.34 18.82
C ARG A 72 -5.52 -6.27 17.69
N ASP A 73 -5.17 -7.50 18.02
CA ASP A 73 -4.75 -8.51 17.03
C ASP A 73 -5.80 -8.73 15.90
N GLU A 74 -7.08 -8.55 16.20
CA GLU A 74 -8.20 -8.61 15.25
C GLU A 74 -8.11 -7.52 14.16
N ASP A 75 -7.54 -6.35 14.50
CA ASP A 75 -7.37 -5.24 13.56
C ASP A 75 -6.25 -5.56 12.56
N PHE A 76 -5.15 -6.19 13.02
CA PHE A 76 -4.11 -6.72 12.15
C PHE A 76 -4.62 -7.81 11.20
N GLU A 77 -5.53 -8.68 11.67
CA GLU A 77 -6.16 -9.67 10.81
C GLU A 77 -7.04 -9.01 9.74
N THR A 78 -7.78 -7.97 10.10
CA THR A 78 -8.60 -7.20 9.16
C THR A 78 -7.74 -6.56 8.06
N VAL A 79 -6.62 -5.93 8.45
CA VAL A 79 -5.63 -5.37 7.52
C VAL A 79 -5.07 -6.45 6.59
N TYR A 80 -4.69 -7.60 7.14
CA TYR A 80 -4.19 -8.72 6.35
C TYR A 80 -5.20 -9.18 5.29
N GLN A 81 -6.46 -9.41 5.68
CA GLN A 81 -7.51 -9.85 4.76
C GLN A 81 -7.78 -8.81 3.66
N GLN A 82 -7.70 -7.52 3.98
CA GLN A 82 -7.84 -6.45 3.00
C GLN A 82 -6.66 -6.44 2.02
N CYS A 83 -5.41 -6.53 2.51
CA CYS A 83 -4.22 -6.66 1.68
C CYS A 83 -4.32 -7.86 0.72
N VAL A 84 -4.79 -9.02 1.17
CA VAL A 84 -4.97 -10.20 0.32
C VAL A 84 -5.94 -9.93 -0.84
N ARG A 85 -7.11 -9.32 -0.56
CA ARG A 85 -8.11 -9.03 -1.60
C ARG A 85 -7.59 -7.99 -2.61
N CYS A 86 -6.98 -6.92 -2.11
CA CYS A 86 -6.46 -5.84 -2.95
C CYS A 86 -5.29 -6.32 -3.82
N CYS A 87 -4.31 -7.03 -3.25
CA CYS A 87 -3.15 -7.51 -4.00
C CYS A 87 -3.54 -8.51 -5.10
N LYS A 88 -4.49 -9.41 -4.84
CA LYS A 88 -5.00 -10.33 -5.87
C LYS A 88 -5.67 -9.57 -7.01
N SER A 89 -6.58 -8.65 -6.68
CA SER A 89 -7.32 -7.87 -7.68
C SER A 89 -6.43 -6.90 -8.46
N PHE A 90 -5.38 -6.36 -7.82
CA PHE A 90 -4.37 -5.55 -8.48
C PHE A 90 -3.58 -6.38 -9.48
N LEU A 91 -3.06 -7.55 -9.08
CA LEU A 91 -2.28 -8.41 -9.94
C LEU A 91 -3.07 -8.85 -11.18
N GLU A 92 -4.34 -9.20 -11.03
CA GLU A 92 -5.21 -9.58 -12.15
C GLU A 92 -5.47 -8.44 -13.15
N LYS A 93 -5.52 -7.18 -12.67
CA LYS A 93 -5.74 -6.01 -13.53
C LYS A 93 -4.47 -5.45 -14.15
N SER A 94 -3.32 -5.78 -13.58
CA SER A 94 -2.00 -5.26 -13.98
C SER A 94 -1.12 -6.31 -14.68
N SER A 95 -1.59 -7.55 -14.80
CA SER A 95 -1.02 -8.59 -15.67
C SER A 95 -1.54 -8.45 -17.10
#